data_AF-A0A256ZLW3-F1
#
_entry.id   AF-A0A256ZLW3-F1
#
_cell.length_a   1.000
_cell.length_b   1.000
_cell.length_c   1.000
_cell.angle_alpha   90.00
_cell.angle_beta   90.00
_cell.angle_gamma   90.00
#
_symmetry.space_group_name_H-M   'P 1'
#
loop_
_entity.id
_entity.type
_entity.pdbx_description
1 polymer ?
#
loop_
_entity_poly.entity_id
_entity_poly.type
_entity_poly.pdbx_seq_one_letter_code
_entity_poly.pdbx_strand_id
1 'polypeptide(L)' 'MKLKNLDDLIPQKNSKVLERKGPELLLFHSDKGTLYEVLGAGEEIWELCNGKHTVGEIKKILKRKTYCR' A
#
# COMPACT_ATOMS: atom_id res chain seq x y z
N MET A 1 3.77 -8.81 -25.69
CA MET A 1 3.94 -8.78 -24.22
C MET A 1 2.62 -9.16 -23.58
N LYS A 2 2.51 -10.29 -22.87
CA LYS A 2 1.28 -10.62 -22.13
C LYS A 2 1.17 -9.69 -20.93
N LEU A 3 0.07 -8.94 -20.82
CA LEU A 3 -0.27 -8.19 -19.62
C LEU A 3 -0.30 -9.17 -18.44
N LYS A 4 0.59 -8.99 -17.46
CA LYS A 4 0.47 -9.68 -16.17
C LYS A 4 -0.86 -9.25 -15.55
N ASN A 5 -1.63 -10.20 -15.07
CA ASN A 5 -2.86 -9.91 -14.35
C ASN A 5 -2.50 -9.07 -13.11
N LEU A 6 -3.19 -7.95 -12.92
CA LEU A 6 -2.96 -7.02 -11.81
C LEU A 6 -3.05 -7.73 -10.46
N ASP A 7 -3.97 -8.69 -10.33
CA ASP A 7 -4.20 -9.42 -9.09
C ASP A 7 -3.01 -10.29 -8.67
N ASP A 8 -2.12 -10.66 -9.61
CA ASP A 8 -0.94 -11.47 -9.35
C ASP A 8 0.30 -10.62 -8.97
N LEU A 9 0.20 -9.28 -9.03
CA LEU A 9 1.32 -8.42 -8.67
C LEU A 9 1.56 -8.42 -7.17
N ILE A 10 2.82 -8.49 -6.77
CA ILE A 10 3.26 -8.40 -5.36
C ILE A 10 3.83 -6.99 -5.15
N PRO A 11 3.06 -6.05 -4.57
CA PRO A 11 3.56 -4.71 -4.28
C PRO A 11 4.59 -4.72 -3.13
N GLN A 12 5.59 -3.86 -3.27
CA GLN A 12 6.62 -3.63 -2.27
C GLN A 12 6.89 -2.13 -2.14
N LYS A 13 7.12 -1.66 -0.91
CA LYS A 13 7.53 -0.27 -0.64
C LYS A 13 8.80 0.07 -1.42
N ASN A 14 8.80 1.23 -2.06
CA ASN A 14 9.96 1.76 -2.77
C ASN A 14 10.95 2.36 -1.75
N SER A 15 12.24 2.01 -1.84
CA SER A 15 13.28 2.48 -0.92
C SER A 15 13.50 4.01 -0.94
N LYS A 16 13.02 4.69 -1.98
CA LYS A 16 13.05 6.16 -2.13
C LYS A 16 11.89 6.87 -1.44
N VAL A 17 10.99 6.12 -0.80
CA VAL A 17 9.88 6.66 -0.02
C VAL A 17 10.23 6.59 1.45
N LEU A 18 10.32 7.74 2.09
CA LEU A 18 10.46 7.88 3.53
C LEU A 18 9.06 7.91 4.16
N GLU A 19 8.86 7.19 5.26
CA GLU A 19 7.61 7.18 6.01
C GLU A 19 7.77 7.85 7.36
N ARG A 20 6.76 8.64 7.75
CA ARG A 20 6.58 9.14 9.12
C ARG A 20 5.21 8.69 9.61
N LYS A 21 5.21 7.91 10.69
CA LYS A 21 3.99 7.50 11.41
C LYS A 21 3.75 8.48 12.57
N GLY A 22 2.58 9.12 12.57
CA GLY A 22 2.13 10.03 13.61
C GLY A 22 0.60 9.95 13.74
N PRO A 23 -0.08 11.09 14.01
CA PRO A 23 -1.54 11.16 13.90
C PRO A 23 -2.06 10.77 12.51
N GLU A 24 -1.23 11.01 11.48
CA GLU A 24 -1.44 10.65 10.08
C GLU A 24 -0.21 9.93 9.55
N LEU A 25 -0.37 9.14 8.48
CA LEU A 25 0.73 8.55 7.73
C LEU A 25 1.16 9.50 6.62
N LEU A 26 2.41 9.98 6.70
CA LEU A 26 3.02 10.81 5.68
C LEU A 26 4.10 10.03 4.91
N LEU A 27 4.03 10.10 3.58
CA LEU A 27 4.97 9.46 2.65
C LEU A 27 5.68 10.51 1.80
N PHE A 28 6.99 10.63 1.94
CA PHE A 28 7.80 11.56 1.14
C PHE A 28 8.65 10.81 0.12
N HIS A 29 8.48 11.10 -1.16
CA HIS A 29 9.26 10.49 -2.23
C HIS A 29 10.49 11.37 -2.54
N SER A 30 11.69 10.92 -2.14
CA SER A 30 12.93 11.70 -2.18
C SER A 30 13.25 12.27 -3.56
N ASP A 31 13.15 11.44 -4.60
CA ASP A 31 13.54 11.85 -5.95
C ASP A 31 12.55 12.81 -6.61
N LYS A 32 11.27 12.73 -6.22
CA LYS A 32 10.21 13.56 -6.80
C LYS A 32 9.97 14.83 -5.98
N GLY A 33 10.54 14.91 -4.77
CA GLY A 33 10.27 15.99 -3.83
C GLY A 33 8.79 16.11 -3.46
N THR A 34 8.03 15.02 -3.55
CA THR A 34 6.57 15.04 -3.35
C THR A 34 6.20 14.40 -2.01
N LEU A 35 5.37 15.09 -1.24
CA LEU A 35 4.77 14.60 -0.01
C LEU A 35 3.33 14.14 -0.28
N TYR A 36 3.00 12.96 0.22
CA TYR A 36 1.65 12.40 0.20
C TYR A 36 1.18 12.18 1.64
N GLU A 37 -0.05 12.55 1.91
CA GLU A 37 -0.78 12.15 3.11
C GLU A 37 -1.63 10.93 2.78
N VAL A 38 -1.58 9.92 3.64
CA VAL A 38 -2.32 8.67 3.46
C VAL A 38 -3.39 8.58 4.53
N LEU A 39 -4.63 8.41 4.10
CA LEU A 39 -5.80 8.43 4.97
C LEU A 39 -6.57 7.10 4.95
N GLY A 40 -7.18 6.76 6.08
CA GLY A 40 -8.14 5.67 6.22
C GLY A 40 -7.57 4.32 5.81
N ALA A 41 -8.23 3.64 4.86
CA ALA A 41 -7.79 2.32 4.38
C ALA A 41 -6.41 2.34 3.69
N GLY A 42 -5.92 3.51 3.27
CA GLY A 42 -4.61 3.66 2.64
C GLY A 42 -3.45 3.26 3.56
N GLU A 43 -3.57 3.49 4.87
CA GLU A 43 -2.55 3.12 5.85
C GLU A 43 -2.37 1.62 5.92
N GLU A 44 -3.48 0.88 5.97
CA GLU A 44 -3.46 -0.57 5.98
C GLU A 44 -2.92 -1.14 4.65
N ILE A 45 -3.34 -0.56 3.52
CA ILE A 45 -2.81 -0.93 2.20
C ILE A 45 -1.29 -0.74 2.18
N TRP A 46 -0.79 0.37 2.72
CA TRP A 46 0.64 0.66 2.77
C TRP A 46 1.43 -0.39 3.57
N GLU A 47 0.92 -0.82 4.72
CA GLU A 47 1.55 -1.87 5.53
C GLU A 47 1.55 -3.25 4.84
N LEU A 48 0.54 -3.52 4.02
CA LEU A 48 0.44 -4.76 3.25
C LEU A 48 1.34 -4.78 2.00
N CYS A 49 1.83 -3.61 1.55
CA CYS A 49 2.82 -3.48 0.46
C CYS A 49 4.24 -3.88 0.89
N ASN A 50 4.39 -5.03 1.55
CA ASN A 50 5.63 -5.49 2.17
C ASN A 50 6.36 -6.59 1.37
N GLY A 51 5.93 -6.86 0.14
CA GLY A 51 6.51 -7.90 -0.71
C GLY A 51 6.03 -9.33 -0.43
N LYS A 52 5.04 -9.52 0.46
CA LYS A 52 4.53 -10.87 0.82
C LYS A 52 3.16 -11.21 0.28
N HIS A 53 2.35 -10.20 -0.05
CA HIS A 53 0.98 -10.38 -0.51
C HIS A 53 0.82 -9.91 -1.93
N THR A 54 0.03 -10.63 -2.71
CA THR A 54 -0.46 -10.20 -4.02
C THR A 54 -1.57 -9.14 -3.86
N VAL A 55 -1.80 -8.33 -4.90
CA VAL A 55 -2.92 -7.38 -4.93
C VAL A 55 -4.26 -8.09 -4.69
N GLY A 56 -4.45 -9.29 -5.26
CA GLY A 56 -5.66 -10.10 -5.04
C GLY A 56 -5.86 -10.50 -3.59
N GLU A 57 -4.80 -10.86 -2.86
CA GLU A 57 -4.85 -11.17 -1.44
C GLU A 57 -5.13 -9.93 -0.59
N ILE A 58 -4.48 -8.80 -0.88
CA ILE A 58 -4.72 -7.53 -0.19
C ILE A 58 -6.20 -7.14 -0.28
N LYS A 59 -6.81 -7.24 -1.47
CA LYS A 59 -8.26 -6.99 -1.66
C LYS A 59 -9.12 -7.90 -0.78
N LYS A 60 -8.76 -9.19 -0.65
CA LYS A 60 -9.50 -10.16 0.18
C LYS A 60 -9.37 -9.82 1.68
N ILE A 61 -8.17 -9.45 2.14
CA ILE A 61 -7.91 -9.04 3.53
C ILE A 61 -8.78 -7.84 3.90
N LEU A 62 -8.77 -6.81 3.06
CA LEU A 62 -9.54 -5.57 3.30
C LEU A 62 -11.05 -5.83 3.26
N LYS A 63 -11.55 -6.62 2.31
CA LYS A 63 -12.98 -6.98 2.26
C LYS A 63 -13.45 -7.68 3.54
N ARG A 64 -12.68 -8.63 4.07
CA ARG A 64 -13.07 -9.36 5.30
C ARG A 64 -13.22 -8.44 6.50
N LYS A 65 -12.40 -7.39 6.62
CA LYS A 65 -12.49 -6.41 7.70
C LYS A 65 -13.74 -5.54 7.63
N THR A 66 -14.21 -5.22 6.42
CA THR A 66 -15.40 -4.36 6.24
C THR A 66 -16.70 -5.08 6.65
N TYR A 67 -16.78 -6.40 6.58
CA TYR A 67 -17.98 -7.19 6.90
C TYR A 67 -18.05 -7.73 8.34
N CYS A 68 -17.08 -7.40 9.20
CA CYS A 68 -17.09 -7.76 10.62
C CYS A 68 -17.35 -6.56 11.56
N ARG A 69 -17.85 -5.44 11.01
CA ARG A 69 -18.41 -4.31 11.76
C ARG A 69 -19.92 -4.26 11.53
#